data_AF-A0A561VZZ8-F1
#
_entry.id   AF-A0A561VZZ8-F1
#
_cell.length_a   1.000
_cell.length_b   1.000
_cell.length_c   1.000
_cell.angle_alpha   90.00
_cell.angle_beta   90.00
_cell.angle_gamma   90.00
#
_symmetry.space_group_name_H-M   'P 1'
#
loop_
_entity.id
_entity.type
_entity.pdbx_description
1 polymer ?
#
loop_
_entity_poly.entity_id
_entity_poly.type
_entity_poly.pdbx_seq_one_letter_code
_entity_poly.pdbx_strand_id
1 'polypeptide(L)'
;MATYHIVSEDMQESSTWLKQNMQTLLDGMNQAKSKIDTLIQGGYNTPAAQQKFGPYFDEYKGSVDQTLNGMEGISQYLSQVSDAFSETDNQTGASLGR
;
A
#
# COMPACT_ATOMS: atom_id res chain seq x y z
N MET A 1 -29.40 -7.90 16.17
CA MET A 1 -28.71 -7.77 14.87
C MET A 1 -27.95 -6.44 14.86
N ALA A 2 -26.78 -6.39 15.51
CA ALA A 2 -26.01 -5.14 15.67
C ALA A 2 -24.49 -5.33 15.48
N THR A 3 -24.00 -6.57 15.54
CA THR A 3 -22.56 -6.85 15.39
C THR A 3 -22.06 -6.69 13.95
N TYR A 4 -22.89 -7.01 12.95
CA TYR A 4 -22.46 -6.94 11.55
C TYR A 4 -22.26 -5.50 11.05
N HIS A 5 -23.12 -4.57 11.47
CA HIS A 5 -23.08 -3.18 11.02
C HIS A 5 -21.87 -2.41 11.58
N ILE A 6 -21.45 -2.72 12.80
CA ILE A 6 -20.26 -2.10 13.42
C ILE A 6 -18.98 -2.61 12.72
N VAL A 7 -18.92 -3.90 12.40
CA VAL A 7 -17.75 -4.49 11.71
C VAL A 7 -17.58 -3.94 10.29
N SER A 8 -18.67 -3.66 9.56
CA SER A 8 -18.58 -3.09 8.21
C SER A 8 -18.04 -1.65 8.20
N GLU A 9 -18.46 -0.82 9.15
CA GLU A 9 -18.04 0.58 9.24
C GLU A 9 -16.56 0.68 9.67
N ASP A 10 -16.18 -0.10 10.69
CA ASP A 10 -14.78 -0.22 11.15
C ASP A 10 -13.86 -0.76 10.05
N MET A 11 -14.33 -1.71 9.22
CA MET A 11 -13.56 -2.22 8.07
C MET A 11 -13.39 -1.18 6.98
N GLN A 12 -14.42 -0.38 6.69
CA GLN A 12 -14.37 0.63 5.64
C GLN A 12 -13.48 1.81 6.04
N GLU A 13 -13.53 2.22 7.30
CA GLU A 13 -12.61 3.22 7.87
C GLU A 13 -11.17 2.70 7.87
N SER A 14 -10.95 1.48 8.36
CA SER A 14 -9.62 0.85 8.36
C SER A 14 -9.05 0.71 6.95
N SER A 15 -9.90 0.36 5.98
CA SER A 15 -9.53 0.26 4.56
C SER A 15 -9.11 1.60 3.98
N THR A 16 -9.88 2.64 4.27
CA THR A 16 -9.59 4.02 3.83
C THR A 16 -8.31 4.53 4.47
N TRP A 17 -8.12 4.30 5.76
CA TRP A 17 -6.92 4.66 6.50
C TRP A 17 -5.69 3.94 5.94
N LEU A 18 -5.80 2.63 5.66
CA LEU A 18 -4.73 1.84 5.05
C LEU A 18 -4.37 2.35 3.66
N LYS A 19 -5.35 2.64 2.80
CA LYS A 19 -5.10 3.24 1.47
C LYS A 19 -4.37 4.58 1.56
N GLN A 20 -4.79 5.46 2.46
CA GLN A 20 -4.15 6.78 2.64
C GLN A 20 -2.71 6.66 3.18
N ASN A 21 -2.48 5.78 4.15
CA ASN A 21 -1.14 5.57 4.71
C ASN A 21 -0.22 4.85 3.72
N MET A 22 -0.74 3.93 2.90
CA MET A 22 0.00 3.29 1.82
C MET A 22 0.52 4.32 0.82
N GLN A 23 -0.32 5.25 0.37
CA GLN A 23 0.08 6.31 -0.56
C GLN A 23 1.25 7.14 0.01
N THR A 24 1.19 7.46 1.29
CA THR A 24 2.24 8.21 1.99
C THR A 24 3.57 7.43 2.05
N LEU A 25 3.49 6.13 2.34
CA LEU A 25 4.66 5.24 2.35
C LEU A 25 5.26 5.07 0.94
N LEU A 26 4.41 4.95 -0.08
CA LEU A 26 4.78 4.93 -1.50
C LEU A 26 5.59 6.16 -1.88
N ASP A 27 5.07 7.34 -1.53
CA ASP A 27 5.72 8.61 -1.83
C ASP A 27 7.06 8.74 -1.09
N GLY A 28 7.11 8.31 0.19
CA GLY A 28 8.35 8.30 0.97
C GLY A 28 9.42 7.39 0.38
N MET A 29 9.04 6.18 -0.05
CA MET A 29 9.95 5.24 -0.72
C MET A 29 10.44 5.78 -2.07
N ASN A 30 9.56 6.35 -2.88
CA ASN A 30 9.94 6.96 -4.16
C ASN A 30 10.87 8.16 -3.98
N GLN A 31 10.63 9.00 -2.97
CA GLN A 31 11.51 10.12 -2.63
C GLN A 31 12.90 9.65 -2.19
N ALA A 32 12.96 8.62 -1.33
CA ALA A 32 14.23 8.05 -0.89
C ALA A 32 15.01 7.45 -2.06
N LYS A 33 14.35 6.69 -2.95
CA LYS A 33 14.94 6.19 -4.20
C LYS A 33 15.51 7.33 -5.06
N SER A 34 14.72 8.38 -5.30
CA SER A 34 15.14 9.53 -6.11
C SER A 34 16.31 10.30 -5.49
N LYS A 35 16.35 10.45 -4.15
CA LYS A 35 17.49 11.04 -3.44
C LYS A 35 18.76 10.20 -3.62
N ILE A 36 18.64 8.88 -3.53
CA ILE A 36 19.78 7.98 -3.72
C ILE A 36 20.27 8.04 -5.18
N ASP A 37 19.37 8.01 -6.16
CA ASP A 37 19.71 8.18 -7.58
C ASP A 37 20.46 9.50 -7.82
N THR A 38 19.98 10.58 -7.21
CA THR A 38 20.64 11.90 -7.29
C THR A 38 22.03 11.90 -6.67
N LEU A 39 22.22 11.20 -5.53
CA LEU A 39 23.54 11.08 -4.90
C LEU A 39 24.52 10.31 -5.79
N ILE A 40 24.08 9.20 -6.39
CA ILE A 40 24.89 8.41 -7.32
C ILE A 40 25.28 9.26 -8.54
N GLN A 41 24.32 9.98 -9.15
CA GLN A 41 24.57 10.83 -10.31
C GLN A 41 25.42 12.07 -9.98
N GLY A 42 25.26 12.65 -8.79
CA GLY A 42 25.85 13.94 -8.40
C GLY A 42 27.33 13.90 -7.99
N GLY A 43 27.96 12.72 -7.91
CA GLY A 43 29.40 12.62 -7.61
C GLY A 43 29.80 11.48 -6.69
N TYR A 44 28.85 10.73 -6.14
CA TYR A 44 29.13 9.47 -5.42
C TYR A 44 29.44 8.30 -6.37
N ASN A 45 29.77 8.61 -7.63
CA ASN A 45 30.02 7.68 -8.73
C ASN A 45 31.49 7.23 -8.82
N THR A 46 32.26 7.33 -7.73
CA THR A 46 33.59 6.74 -7.72
C THR A 46 33.47 5.21 -7.81
N PRO A 47 34.34 4.52 -8.57
CA PRO A 47 34.21 3.07 -8.79
C PRO A 47 34.12 2.26 -7.49
N ALA A 48 34.87 2.67 -6.46
CA ALA A 48 34.84 2.03 -5.15
C ALA A 48 33.53 2.28 -4.38
N ALA A 49 32.96 3.49 -4.48
CA ALA A 49 31.67 3.79 -3.87
C ALA A 49 30.55 3.05 -4.60
N GLN A 50 30.54 3.04 -5.93
CA GLN A 50 29.55 2.32 -6.73
C GLN A 50 29.57 0.80 -6.46
N GLN A 51 30.76 0.20 -6.31
CA GLN A 51 30.90 -1.23 -6.03
C GLN A 51 30.40 -1.61 -4.63
N LYS A 52 30.46 -0.69 -3.66
CA LYS A 52 29.91 -0.90 -2.32
C LYS A 52 28.43 -0.50 -2.19
N PHE A 53 28.01 0.54 -2.89
CA PHE A 53 26.68 1.13 -2.77
C PHE A 53 25.64 0.49 -3.70
N GLY A 54 26.08 -0.03 -4.85
CA GLY A 54 25.23 -0.73 -5.82
C GLY A 54 24.41 -1.87 -5.21
N PRO A 55 25.02 -2.82 -4.46
CA PRO A 55 24.28 -3.91 -3.83
C PRO A 55 23.19 -3.41 -2.85
N TYR A 56 23.51 -2.41 -2.01
CA TYR A 56 22.53 -1.83 -1.08
C TYR A 56 21.40 -1.11 -1.80
N PHE A 57 21.70 -0.45 -2.93
CA PHE A 57 20.69 0.21 -3.74
C PHE A 57 19.77 -0.78 -4.46
N ASP A 58 20.33 -1.84 -5.03
CA ASP A 58 19.55 -2.90 -5.67
C ASP A 58 18.67 -3.64 -4.65
N GLU A 59 19.20 -3.93 -3.46
CA GLU A 59 18.46 -4.52 -2.35
C GLU A 59 17.34 -3.59 -1.85
N TYR A 60 17.63 -2.30 -1.71
CA TYR A 60 16.63 -1.29 -1.35
C TYR A 60 15.52 -1.21 -2.39
N LYS A 61 15.87 -1.12 -3.68
CA LYS A 61 14.91 -1.06 -4.78
C LYS A 61 14.04 -2.31 -4.82
N GLY A 62 14.62 -3.49 -4.69
CA GLY A 62 13.88 -4.75 -4.63
C GLY A 62 12.94 -4.83 -3.43
N SER A 63 13.39 -4.38 -2.25
CA SER A 63 12.58 -4.34 -1.03
C SER A 63 11.42 -3.34 -1.13
N VAL A 64 11.66 -2.18 -1.76
CA VAL A 64 10.62 -1.20 -2.10
C VAL A 64 9.60 -1.86 -3.01
N ASP A 65 10.02 -2.43 -4.14
CA ASP A 65 9.11 -3.06 -5.09
C ASP A 65 8.29 -4.21 -4.46
N GLN A 66 8.89 -5.04 -3.61
CA GLN A 66 8.16 -6.06 -2.84
C GLN A 66 7.15 -5.46 -1.87
N THR A 67 7.52 -4.39 -1.16
CA THR A 67 6.62 -3.70 -0.22
C THR A 67 5.45 -3.09 -0.97
N LEU A 68 5.69 -2.49 -2.13
CA LEU A 68 4.65 -1.94 -3.00
C LEU A 68 3.67 -3.02 -3.47
N ASN A 69 4.17 -4.16 -3.94
CA ASN A 69 3.33 -5.28 -4.33
C ASN A 69 2.50 -5.84 -3.16
N GLY A 70 3.11 -5.96 -1.98
CA GLY A 70 2.41 -6.40 -0.77
C GLY A 70 1.30 -5.43 -0.36
N MET A 71 1.58 -4.12 -0.42
CA MET A 71 0.60 -3.08 -0.16
C MET A 71 -0.56 -3.09 -1.17
N GLU A 72 -0.26 -3.28 -2.45
CA GLU A 72 -1.29 -3.39 -3.49
C GLU A 72 -2.20 -4.61 -3.24
N GLY A 73 -1.63 -5.76 -2.88
CA GLY A 73 -2.41 -6.96 -2.54
C GLY A 73 -3.35 -6.74 -1.36
N ILE A 74 -2.91 -6.01 -0.32
CA ILE A 74 -3.76 -5.65 0.82
C ILE A 74 -4.87 -4.68 0.37
N SER A 75 -4.55 -3.67 -0.45
CA SER A 75 -5.55 -2.73 -0.99
C SER A 75 -6.61 -3.43 -1.83
N GLN A 76 -6.22 -4.40 -2.66
CA GLN A 76 -7.13 -5.22 -3.45
C GLN A 76 -8.01 -6.09 -2.56
N TYR A 77 -7.43 -6.75 -1.55
CA TYR A 77 -8.17 -7.55 -0.58
C TYR A 77 -9.22 -6.70 0.16
N LEU A 78 -8.81 -5.53 0.68
CA LEU A 78 -9.71 -4.61 1.38
C LEU A 78 -10.84 -4.10 0.48
N SER A 79 -10.55 -3.86 -0.80
CA SER A 79 -11.57 -3.45 -1.78
C SER A 79 -12.57 -4.58 -2.04
N GLN A 80 -12.08 -5.81 -2.28
CA GLN A 80 -12.94 -6.98 -2.49
C GLN A 80 -13.84 -7.27 -1.28
N VAL A 81 -13.30 -7.12 -0.07
CA VAL A 81 -14.09 -7.30 1.15
C VAL A 81 -15.15 -6.21 1.28
N SER A 82 -14.80 -4.95 1.03
CA SER A 82 -15.77 -3.83 1.00
C SER A 82 -16.90 -4.09 -0.01
N ASP A 83 -16.57 -4.57 -1.21
CA ASP A 83 -17.56 -4.87 -2.25
C ASP A 83 -18.51 -5.99 -1.83
N ALA A 84 -17.97 -7.08 -1.27
CA ALA A 84 -18.76 -8.22 -0.80
C ALA A 84 -19.71 -7.85 0.37
N PHE A 85 -19.25 -7.01 1.30
CA PHE A 85 -20.09 -6.49 2.38
C PHE A 85 -21.19 -5.59 1.83
N SER A 86 -20.86 -4.67 0.91
CA SER A 86 -21.84 -3.78 0.29
C SER A 86 -22.91 -4.55 -0.49
N GLU A 87 -22.52 -5.60 -1.21
CA GLU A 87 -23.46 -6.46 -1.93
C GLU A 87 -24.39 -7.22 -0.96
N THR A 88 -23.84 -7.75 0.13
CA THR A 88 -24.60 -8.44 1.18
C THR A 88 -25.60 -7.52 1.86
N ASP A 89 -25.19 -6.28 2.18
CA ASP A 89 -26.07 -5.28 2.80
C ASP A 89 -27.17 -4.83 1.83
N ASN A 90 -26.86 -4.65 0.55
CA ASN A 90 -27.87 -4.34 -0.47
C ASN A 90 -28.91 -5.45 -0.62
N GLN A 91 -28.47 -6.73 -0.64
CA GLN A 91 -29.37 -7.88 -0.70
C GLN A 91 -30.24 -7.98 0.57
N THR A 92 -29.64 -7.76 1.74
CA THR A 92 -30.34 -7.79 3.02
C THR A 92 -31.36 -6.65 3.13
N GLY A 93 -30.97 -5.41 2.79
CA GLY A 93 -31.86 -4.25 2.77
C GLY A 93 -33.01 -4.40 1.77
N ALA A 94 -32.75 -4.97 0.59
CA ALA A 94 -33.80 -5.28 -0.39
C ALA A 94 -34.79 -6.34 0.11
N SER A 95 -34.33 -7.31 0.93
CA SER A 95 -35.18 -8.35 1.50
C SER A 95 -36.03 -7.88 2.68
N LEU A 96 -35.52 -6.92 3.46
CA LEU A 96 -36.21 -6.33 4.62
C LEU A 96 -37.15 -5.18 4.24
N GLY A 97 -37.10 -4.70 3.00
CA GLY A 97 -37.98 -3.64 2.46
C GLY A 97 -39.32 -4.12 1.89
N ARG A 98 -39.83 -5.31 2.28
CA ARG A 98 -41.17 -5.80 1.90
C ARG A 98 -42.06 -6.04 3.12
#